data_AF-A0A356NTG5-F1
#
_entry.id   AF-A0A356NTG5-F1
#
_cell.length_a   1.000
_cell.length_b   1.000
_cell.length_c   1.000
_cell.angle_alpha   90.00
_cell.angle_beta   90.00
_cell.angle_gamma   90.00
#
_symmetry.space_group_name_H-M   'P 1'
#
loop_
_entity.id
_entity.type
_entity.pdbx_description
1 polymer ?
#
loop_
_entity_poly.entity_id
_entity_poly.type
_entity_poly.pdbx_seq_one_letter_code
_entity_poly.pdbx_strand_id
1 'polypeptide(L)'
;MRAYYQNEGQMKKNFDMRRIFGRRACAESSMGHKMSRHPGLRLPVLGLLASLLATLFVPVSGWHSPAQAATDTQETRLTVRGSGLKVPRFVTLKSDEVNMRAGPGLEYPVIWHYRRMGLPLRVEAEFEVWRKVVDHKGDTGWMHQSVVSLRRFALVTDGSARIYSRPSDESPLVAVAERDALMELQSCPTQWCKVASGDTRGWMSRTALWGLLEGEVLK
;
A
#
# COMPACT_ATOMS: atom_id res chain seq x y z
N MET A 1 -16.64 32.24 8.89
CA MET A 1 -17.18 30.87 9.08
C MET A 1 -15.98 29.92 9.16
N ARG A 2 -15.85 29.18 10.27
CA ARG A 2 -14.67 28.39 10.67
C ARG A 2 -14.62 27.04 9.93
N ALA A 3 -13.45 26.63 9.46
CA ALA A 3 -13.14 25.23 9.16
C ALA A 3 -11.89 24.85 9.96
N TYR A 4 -12.05 23.84 10.81
CA TYR A 4 -11.15 23.43 11.86
C TYR A 4 -9.98 22.59 11.32
N TYR A 5 -8.76 22.96 11.69
CA TYR A 5 -7.76 21.98 12.12
C TYR A 5 -7.49 22.23 13.59
N GLN A 6 -8.18 21.49 14.44
CA GLN A 6 -7.83 21.38 15.84
C GLN A 6 -6.91 20.18 15.96
N ASN A 7 -5.61 20.44 15.92
CA ASN A 7 -4.59 19.72 16.70
C ASN A 7 -3.31 20.57 16.71
N GLU A 8 -3.41 21.76 17.30
CA GLU A 8 -2.27 22.33 18.02
C GLU A 8 -2.47 22.05 19.51
N GLY A 9 -1.67 21.12 20.02
CA GLY A 9 -1.73 20.70 21.42
C GLY A 9 -0.61 19.72 21.75
N GLN A 10 0.57 20.29 22.04
CA GLN A 10 1.64 19.69 22.86
C GLN A 10 2.55 18.64 22.20
N MET A 11 3.63 19.08 21.52
CA MET A 11 4.99 18.79 22.03
C MET A 11 6.04 19.72 21.40
N LYS A 12 6.18 20.93 21.95
CA LYS A 12 7.52 21.53 22.06
C LYS A 12 8.23 20.81 23.20
N LYS A 13 8.94 19.72 22.90
CA LYS A 13 10.00 19.23 23.79
C LYS A 13 11.22 18.94 22.94
N ASN A 14 12.29 19.65 23.31
CA ASN A 14 13.64 19.52 22.81
C ASN A 14 13.97 18.07 22.44
N PHE A 15 14.38 17.88 21.20
CA PHE A 15 15.03 16.66 20.73
C PHE A 15 16.39 16.57 21.44
N ASP A 16 16.39 15.99 22.64
CA ASP A 16 17.60 15.61 23.37
C ASP A 16 18.02 14.20 22.92
N MET A 17 19.11 14.17 22.16
CA MET A 17 19.69 13.00 21.51
C MET A 17 20.54 12.15 22.46
N ARG A 18 20.23 12.10 23.76
CA ARG A 18 20.97 11.33 24.78
C ARG A 18 20.07 10.60 25.77
N ARG A 19 19.28 9.63 25.31
CA ARG A 19 18.81 8.52 26.17
C ARG A 19 18.81 7.20 25.41
N ILE A 20 19.98 6.82 24.91
CA ILE A 20 20.30 5.43 24.56
C ILE A 20 21.29 4.98 25.62
N PHE A 21 20.84 4.44 26.75
CA PHE A 21 21.57 3.47 27.58
C PHE A 21 20.66 3.03 28.74
N GLY A 22 20.34 1.73 28.77
CA GLY A 22 19.53 1.13 29.81
C GLY A 22 19.37 -0.37 29.61
N ARG A 23 20.50 -1.10 29.65
CA ARG A 23 20.53 -2.57 29.78
C ARG A 23 19.77 -2.99 31.04
N ARG A 24 18.81 -3.92 30.91
CA ARG A 24 18.42 -4.92 31.94
C ARG A 24 18.00 -6.18 31.17
N ALA A 25 18.84 -7.20 31.14
CA ALA A 25 18.99 -8.27 32.14
C ALA A 25 17.88 -9.33 32.03
N CYS A 26 18.32 -10.54 31.69
CA CYS A 26 17.55 -11.77 31.57
C CYS A 26 16.78 -12.12 32.85
N ALA A 27 15.62 -12.75 32.69
CA ALA A 27 15.08 -13.70 33.66
C ALA A 27 14.38 -14.83 32.89
N GLU A 28 14.99 -16.01 32.95
CA GLU A 28 14.40 -17.30 32.61
C GLU A 28 13.24 -17.61 33.58
N SER A 29 12.15 -18.17 33.06
CA SER A 29 11.28 -19.03 33.85
C SER A 29 10.88 -20.25 33.03
N SER A 30 11.43 -21.37 33.47
CA SER A 30 11.11 -22.75 33.15
C SER A 30 9.80 -23.19 33.83
N MET A 31 9.36 -24.43 33.54
CA MET A 31 8.18 -25.18 34.01
C MET A 31 6.94 -24.95 33.14
N GLY A 32 6.45 -25.86 32.31
CA GLY A 32 6.51 -27.32 32.33
C GLY A 32 5.12 -27.84 32.67
N HIS A 33 4.33 -28.32 31.68
CA HIS A 33 3.27 -29.28 31.97
C HIS A 33 2.75 -30.04 30.73
N LYS A 34 2.90 -31.37 30.83
CA LYS A 34 2.03 -32.47 30.39
C LYS A 34 1.73 -32.67 28.89
N MET A 35 2.50 -33.61 28.34
CA MET A 35 2.04 -34.66 27.42
C MET A 35 0.68 -35.26 27.84
N SER A 36 -0.26 -35.33 26.89
CA SER A 36 -1.25 -36.41 26.86
C SER A 36 -1.31 -37.00 25.44
N ARG A 37 -1.02 -38.29 25.36
CA ARG A 37 -1.15 -39.14 24.18
C ARG A 37 -2.56 -39.74 24.21
N HIS A 38 -3.26 -39.75 23.06
CA HIS A 38 -4.30 -40.74 22.81
C HIS A 38 -4.05 -41.44 21.45
N PRO A 39 -4.25 -42.77 21.39
CA PRO A 39 -4.02 -43.60 20.20
C PRO A 39 -5.30 -43.90 19.41
N GLY A 40 -5.14 -44.41 18.19
CA GLY A 40 -6.19 -45.00 17.34
C GLY A 40 -6.55 -44.08 16.17
N LEU A 41 -6.63 -44.51 14.92
CA LEU A 41 -6.91 -45.84 14.39
C LEU A 41 -6.38 -45.93 12.95
N ARG A 42 -5.69 -47.03 12.63
CA ARG A 42 -5.26 -47.41 11.28
C ARG A 42 -6.42 -48.10 10.55
N LEU A 43 -6.52 -47.92 9.24
CA LEU A 43 -6.74 -49.02 8.28
C LEU A 43 -6.53 -48.53 6.84
N PRO A 44 -5.76 -49.27 6.00
CA PRO A 44 -5.58 -49.00 4.58
C PRO A 44 -6.61 -49.76 3.75
N VAL A 45 -7.04 -49.20 2.62
CA VAL A 45 -7.70 -50.00 1.57
C VAL A 45 -6.96 -49.74 0.27
N LEU A 46 -6.05 -50.67 -0.04
CA LEU A 46 -5.59 -50.91 -1.41
C LEU A 46 -6.74 -51.56 -2.17
N GLY A 47 -7.15 -50.94 -3.28
CA GLY A 47 -7.98 -51.55 -4.31
C GLY A 47 -7.27 -51.47 -5.65
N LEU A 48 -6.45 -52.47 -5.96
CA LEU A 48 -5.95 -52.77 -7.31
C LEU A 48 -7.04 -53.57 -8.03
N LEU A 49 -7.63 -53.04 -9.11
CA LEU A 49 -8.24 -53.86 -10.15
C LEU A 49 -8.02 -53.19 -11.51
N ALA A 50 -7.13 -53.81 -12.28
CA ALA A 50 -6.93 -53.59 -13.70
C ALA A 50 -8.11 -54.16 -14.48
N SER A 51 -8.53 -53.49 -15.55
CA SER A 51 -9.17 -54.12 -16.72
C SER A 51 -9.08 -53.18 -17.92
N LEU A 52 -8.36 -53.65 -18.94
CA LEU A 52 -8.29 -53.07 -20.27
C LEU A 52 -9.68 -52.99 -20.92
N LEU A 53 -10.02 -51.85 -21.50
CA LEU A 53 -10.87 -51.80 -22.69
C LEU A 53 -10.24 -50.84 -23.69
N ALA A 54 -9.66 -51.41 -24.75
CA ALA A 54 -9.31 -50.70 -25.96
C ALA A 54 -10.60 -50.51 -26.77
N THR A 55 -11.04 -49.26 -26.92
CA THR A 55 -12.00 -48.86 -27.96
C THR A 55 -11.46 -47.65 -28.71
N LEU A 56 -11.13 -47.89 -29.97
CA LEU A 56 -10.89 -46.88 -31.00
C LEU A 56 -12.15 -46.02 -31.17
N PHE A 57 -12.05 -44.71 -30.93
CA PHE A 57 -13.05 -43.74 -31.38
C PHE A 57 -12.38 -42.46 -31.90
N VAL A 58 -12.31 -42.41 -33.23
CA VAL A 58 -12.43 -41.30 -34.18
C VAL A 58 -12.16 -39.87 -33.66
N PRO A 59 -11.26 -39.10 -34.31
CA PRO A 59 -10.99 -37.71 -33.95
C PRO A 59 -12.17 -36.83 -34.39
N VAL A 60 -13.02 -36.46 -33.44
CA VAL A 60 -14.12 -35.51 -33.65
C VAL A 60 -13.66 -34.14 -33.18
N SER A 61 -13.31 -33.33 -34.18
CA SER A 61 -13.64 -31.91 -34.26
C SER A 61 -13.14 -30.99 -33.16
N GLY A 62 -12.12 -30.21 -33.53
CA GLY A 62 -11.68 -28.96 -32.93
C GLY A 62 -12.69 -28.29 -31.99
N TRP A 63 -12.49 -28.53 -30.70
CA TRP A 63 -12.96 -27.63 -29.66
C TRP A 63 -12.05 -26.41 -29.69
N HIS A 64 -12.45 -25.48 -30.56
CA HIS A 64 -12.13 -24.08 -30.44
C HIS A 64 -12.45 -23.68 -29.00
N SER A 65 -11.42 -23.52 -28.17
CA SER A 65 -11.57 -22.71 -26.97
C SER A 65 -11.96 -21.32 -27.48
N PRO A 66 -13.13 -20.77 -27.12
CA PRO A 66 -13.35 -19.37 -27.37
C PRO A 66 -12.26 -18.66 -26.57
N ALA A 67 -11.35 -18.01 -27.29
CA ALA A 67 -10.48 -17.02 -26.71
C ALA A 67 -11.40 -16.10 -25.90
N GLN A 68 -11.22 -16.13 -24.58
CA GLN A 68 -11.75 -15.09 -23.72
C GLN A 68 -11.03 -13.82 -24.17
N ALA A 69 -11.60 -13.14 -25.16
CA ALA A 69 -11.44 -11.72 -25.30
C ALA A 69 -12.03 -11.14 -24.03
N ALA A 70 -11.18 -11.02 -23.01
CA ALA A 70 -11.44 -10.13 -21.90
C ALA A 70 -11.54 -8.74 -22.54
N THR A 71 -12.78 -8.35 -22.81
CA THR A 71 -13.13 -7.00 -23.18
C THR A 71 -12.68 -6.14 -22.02
N ASP A 72 -11.54 -5.48 -22.19
CA ASP A 72 -11.02 -4.42 -21.32
C ASP A 72 -11.96 -3.21 -21.44
N THR A 73 -13.18 -3.42 -20.93
CA THR A 73 -14.25 -2.44 -20.87
C THR A 73 -14.49 -2.20 -19.40
N GLN A 74 -13.74 -1.26 -18.83
CA GLN A 74 -14.15 -0.30 -17.80
C GLN A 74 -12.95 0.27 -17.03
N GLU A 75 -12.05 1.02 -17.69
CA GLU A 75 -11.23 1.99 -16.94
C GLU A 75 -10.88 3.26 -17.73
N THR A 76 -11.76 3.70 -18.64
CA THR A 76 -11.68 5.07 -19.15
C THR A 76 -12.37 6.01 -18.17
N ARG A 77 -11.81 6.13 -16.96
CA ARG A 77 -12.26 7.11 -15.98
C ARG A 77 -11.85 8.49 -16.47
N LEU A 78 -12.75 9.15 -17.21
CA LEU A 78 -12.71 10.54 -17.69
C LEU A 78 -11.29 11.15 -17.73
N THR A 79 -10.52 10.86 -18.78
CA THR A 79 -9.24 11.50 -19.07
C THR A 79 -9.44 12.48 -20.23
N VAL A 80 -10.05 13.63 -19.97
CA VAL A 80 -10.31 14.65 -21.00
C VAL A 80 -9.11 15.59 -21.07
N ARG A 81 -8.36 15.53 -22.18
CA ARG A 81 -7.18 16.40 -22.43
C ARG A 81 -6.17 16.41 -21.26
N GLY A 82 -6.00 15.25 -20.61
CA GLY A 82 -5.19 15.10 -19.41
C GLY A 82 -3.68 15.04 -19.67
N SER A 83 -2.95 14.40 -18.75
CA SER A 83 -1.48 14.29 -18.81
C SER A 83 -0.97 13.22 -19.78
N GLY A 84 -1.85 12.32 -20.22
CA GLY A 84 -1.47 11.09 -20.94
C GLY A 84 -0.92 9.98 -20.04
N LEU A 85 -0.79 10.21 -18.73
CA LEU A 85 -0.39 9.18 -17.78
C LEU A 85 -1.58 8.26 -17.46
N LYS A 86 -1.28 6.99 -17.17
CA LYS A 86 -2.30 6.01 -16.77
C LYS A 86 -3.02 6.44 -15.50
N VAL A 87 -4.31 6.13 -15.43
CA VAL A 87 -5.17 6.32 -14.26
C VAL A 87 -5.81 4.96 -13.95
N PRO A 88 -5.92 4.56 -12.67
CA PRO A 88 -5.49 5.29 -11.48
C PRO A 88 -3.96 5.29 -11.32
N ARG A 89 -3.46 6.25 -10.54
CA ARG A 89 -2.03 6.33 -10.16
C ARG A 89 -1.84 7.20 -8.93
N PHE A 90 -0.72 7.04 -8.23
CA PHE A 90 -0.38 7.92 -7.13
C PHE A 90 0.41 9.15 -7.57
N VAL A 91 0.11 10.28 -6.94
CA VAL A 91 0.90 11.52 -6.92
C VAL A 91 1.16 11.92 -5.48
N THR A 92 2.00 12.91 -5.28
CA THR A 92 2.26 13.51 -3.97
C THR A 92 2.08 15.01 -3.99
N LEU A 93 1.68 15.60 -2.85
CA LEU A 93 1.67 17.05 -2.69
C LEU A 93 3.08 17.63 -2.84
N LYS A 94 3.22 18.64 -3.70
CA LYS A 94 4.52 19.24 -4.05
C LYS A 94 4.99 20.30 -3.05
N SER A 95 4.06 20.91 -2.31
CA SER A 95 4.32 21.94 -1.30
C SER A 95 3.59 21.60 -0.01
N ASP A 96 3.96 22.27 1.09
CA ASP A 96 3.27 22.10 2.36
C ASP A 96 1.82 22.57 2.26
N GLU A 97 1.60 23.81 1.80
CA GLU A 97 0.25 24.34 1.66
C GLU A 97 -0.31 24.11 0.27
N VAL A 98 -1.41 23.35 0.17
CA VAL A 98 -2.11 23.04 -1.08
C VAL A 98 -3.62 23.00 -0.85
N ASN A 99 -4.38 23.57 -1.79
CA ASN A 99 -5.85 23.57 -1.76
C ASN A 99 -6.44 22.52 -2.70
N MET A 100 -7.40 21.75 -2.19
CA MET A 100 -8.28 20.89 -2.98
C MET A 100 -9.61 21.59 -3.21
N ARG A 101 -10.15 21.48 -4.42
CA ARG A 101 -11.38 22.14 -4.84
C ARG A 101 -12.49 21.15 -5.16
N ALA A 102 -13.74 21.63 -5.11
CA ALA A 102 -14.91 20.82 -5.45
C ALA A 102 -14.99 20.46 -6.95
N GLY A 103 -14.38 21.27 -7.82
CA GLY A 103 -14.41 21.08 -9.28
C GLY A 103 -13.09 21.46 -9.97
N PRO A 104 -12.94 21.12 -11.26
CA PRO A 104 -11.72 21.34 -12.04
C PRO A 104 -11.60 22.79 -12.54
N GLY A 105 -11.48 23.74 -11.62
CA GLY A 105 -11.43 25.17 -11.92
C GLY A 105 -11.15 26.02 -10.68
N LEU A 106 -10.71 27.27 -10.89
CA LEU A 106 -10.41 28.20 -9.79
C LEU A 106 -11.68 28.81 -9.17
N GLU A 107 -12.77 28.83 -9.94
CA GLU A 107 -14.10 29.27 -9.58
C GLU A 107 -14.79 28.34 -8.57
N TYR A 108 -14.39 27.07 -8.52
CA TYR A 108 -14.94 26.11 -7.56
C TYR A 108 -14.39 26.36 -6.15
N PRO A 109 -15.22 26.20 -5.10
CA PRO A 109 -14.78 26.44 -3.73
C PRO A 109 -13.67 25.47 -3.32
N VAL A 110 -12.78 25.97 -2.46
CA VAL A 110 -11.81 25.13 -1.74
C VAL A 110 -12.56 24.33 -0.69
N ILE A 111 -12.45 23.00 -0.77
CA ILE A 111 -13.08 22.07 0.18
C ILE A 111 -12.09 21.52 1.20
N TRP A 112 -10.79 21.68 0.92
CA TRP A 112 -9.72 21.15 1.75
C TRP A 112 -8.45 22.00 1.63
N HIS A 113 -7.81 22.25 2.77
CA HIS A 113 -6.51 22.91 2.85
C HIS A 113 -5.51 21.96 3.51
N TYR A 114 -4.59 21.42 2.71
CA TYR A 114 -3.52 20.55 3.19
C TYR A 114 -2.32 21.37 3.62
N ARG A 115 -1.63 20.90 4.68
CA ARG A 115 -0.39 21.46 5.24
C ARG A 115 0.67 20.38 5.38
N ARG A 116 0.92 19.65 4.30
CA ARG A 116 1.75 18.45 4.34
C ARG A 116 2.35 18.09 2.98
N MET A 117 3.57 18.54 2.71
CA MET A 117 4.31 18.11 1.53
C MET A 117 4.51 16.58 1.54
N GLY A 118 4.47 15.97 0.35
CA GLY A 118 4.74 14.54 0.19
C GLY A 118 3.55 13.63 0.50
N LEU A 119 2.41 14.16 0.96
CA LEU A 119 1.21 13.34 1.18
C LEU A 119 0.77 12.66 -0.13
N PRO A 120 0.66 11.32 -0.18
CA PRO A 120 0.23 10.62 -1.37
C PRO A 120 -1.28 10.70 -1.60
N LEU A 121 -1.66 10.98 -2.84
CA LEU A 121 -3.03 11.07 -3.32
C LEU A 121 -3.19 10.16 -4.54
N ARG A 122 -4.31 9.45 -4.62
CA ARG A 122 -4.62 8.59 -5.77
C ARG A 122 -5.39 9.39 -6.80
N VAL A 123 -4.79 9.62 -7.96
CA VAL A 123 -5.46 10.21 -9.12
C VAL A 123 -6.41 9.18 -9.70
N GLU A 124 -7.63 9.62 -9.94
CA GLU A 124 -8.76 8.82 -10.37
C GLU A 124 -9.35 9.31 -11.69
N ALA A 125 -9.18 10.59 -12.03
CA ALA A 125 -9.61 11.12 -13.31
C ALA A 125 -8.80 12.39 -13.63
N GLU A 126 -8.88 12.84 -14.88
CA GLU A 126 -8.14 14.01 -15.35
C GLU A 126 -9.01 14.90 -16.23
N PHE A 127 -8.92 16.20 -16.03
CA PHE A 127 -9.56 17.20 -16.87
C PHE A 127 -8.59 18.35 -17.09
N GLU A 128 -8.04 18.44 -18.31
CA GLU A 128 -7.01 19.42 -18.66
C GLU A 128 -5.85 19.39 -17.65
N VAL A 129 -5.64 20.51 -16.93
CA VAL A 129 -4.60 20.68 -15.90
C VAL A 129 -5.05 20.22 -14.51
N TRP A 130 -6.24 19.65 -14.36
CA TRP A 130 -6.82 19.24 -13.08
C TRP A 130 -6.84 17.73 -12.91
N ARG A 131 -6.52 17.27 -11.69
CA ARG A 131 -6.53 15.87 -11.30
C ARG A 131 -7.63 15.66 -10.27
N LYS A 132 -8.58 14.77 -10.57
CA LYS A 132 -9.52 14.28 -9.56
C LYS A 132 -8.77 13.28 -8.69
N VAL A 133 -8.66 13.56 -7.40
CA VAL A 133 -7.85 12.79 -6.45
C VAL A 133 -8.70 12.26 -5.31
N VAL A 134 -8.23 11.16 -4.71
CA VAL A 134 -8.73 10.59 -3.46
C VAL A 134 -7.56 10.53 -2.47
N ASP A 135 -7.77 11.02 -1.25
CA ASP A 135 -6.76 10.95 -0.20
C ASP A 135 -6.82 9.64 0.61
N HIS A 136 -5.94 9.48 1.58
CA HIS A 136 -5.87 8.31 2.48
C HIS A 136 -7.11 8.13 3.39
N LYS A 137 -7.97 9.15 3.51
CA LYS A 137 -9.22 9.10 4.27
C LYS A 137 -10.45 8.86 3.39
N GLY A 138 -10.28 8.86 2.07
CA GLY A 138 -11.35 8.74 1.09
C GLY A 138 -11.92 10.08 0.62
N ASP A 139 -11.41 11.21 1.11
CA ASP A 139 -11.85 12.52 0.67
C ASP A 139 -11.48 12.73 -0.80
N THR A 140 -12.45 13.22 -1.58
CA THR A 140 -12.32 13.37 -3.03
C THR A 140 -12.44 14.83 -3.44
N GLY A 141 -11.62 15.25 -4.41
CA GLY A 141 -11.70 16.58 -4.99
C GLY A 141 -10.75 16.77 -6.15
N TRP A 142 -10.52 18.03 -6.53
CA TRP A 142 -9.69 18.40 -7.66
C TRP A 142 -8.44 19.18 -7.21
N MET A 143 -7.30 18.77 -7.76
CA MET A 143 -6.01 19.41 -7.55
C MET A 143 -5.46 19.91 -8.88
N HIS A 144 -4.93 21.12 -8.89
CA HIS A 144 -4.21 21.64 -10.05
C HIS A 144 -2.89 20.88 -10.24
N GLN A 145 -2.46 20.62 -11.48
CA GLN A 145 -1.26 19.83 -11.73
C GLN A 145 0.03 20.44 -11.16
N SER A 146 0.09 21.77 -11.02
CA SER A 146 1.28 22.46 -10.51
C SER A 146 1.59 22.17 -9.03
N VAL A 147 0.58 21.73 -8.26
CA VAL A 147 0.70 21.48 -6.82
C VAL A 147 0.87 19.99 -6.48
N VAL A 148 0.94 19.13 -7.50
CA VAL A 148 1.21 17.70 -7.35
C VAL A 148 2.49 17.31 -8.08
N SER A 149 3.11 16.22 -7.65
CA SER A 149 4.32 15.67 -8.28
C SER A 149 4.22 14.16 -8.44
N LEU A 150 5.03 13.59 -9.33
CA LEU A 150 5.16 12.14 -9.51
C LEU A 150 6.16 11.50 -8.53
N ARG A 151 6.74 12.27 -7.60
CA ARG A 151 7.58 11.68 -6.53
C ARG A 151 6.73 10.68 -5.75
N ARG A 152 7.32 9.52 -5.45
CA ARG A 152 6.62 8.41 -4.81
C ARG A 152 6.88 8.43 -3.33
N PHE A 153 5.83 8.71 -2.57
CA PHE A 153 5.79 8.56 -1.13
C PHE A 153 4.65 7.63 -0.75
N ALA A 154 4.77 7.05 0.43
CA ALA A 154 3.70 6.36 1.10
C ALA A 154 3.46 6.94 2.49
N LEU A 155 2.22 6.82 2.95
CA LEU A 155 1.79 7.14 4.30
C LEU A 155 1.60 5.83 5.08
N VAL A 156 2.14 5.75 6.29
CA VAL A 156 1.88 4.63 7.19
C VAL A 156 0.45 4.72 7.72
N THR A 157 -0.39 3.75 7.40
CA THR A 157 -1.82 3.74 7.78
C THR A 157 -2.15 2.84 8.97
N ASP A 158 -1.23 1.98 9.37
CA ASP A 158 -1.39 1.14 10.57
C ASP A 158 -0.96 1.91 11.82
N GLY A 159 -1.31 1.42 13.02
CA GLY A 159 -0.95 2.10 14.28
C GLY A 159 0.56 2.36 14.41
N SER A 160 1.36 1.38 14.02
CA SER A 160 2.81 1.51 13.83
C SER A 160 3.28 0.42 12.86
N ALA A 161 4.30 0.70 12.05
CA ALA A 161 4.85 -0.23 11.07
C ALA A 161 6.35 -0.47 11.31
N ARG A 162 6.77 -1.73 11.27
CA ARG A 162 8.18 -2.11 11.43
C ARG A 162 8.94 -1.92 10.13
N ILE A 163 10.16 -1.40 10.24
CA ILE A 163 11.13 -1.25 9.16
C ILE A 163 12.24 -2.27 9.40
N TYR A 164 12.47 -3.13 8.42
CA TYR A 164 13.42 -4.23 8.48
C TYR A 164 14.63 -4.00 7.59
N SER A 165 15.75 -4.66 7.89
CA SER A 165 16.99 -4.55 7.10
C SER A 165 16.91 -5.26 5.75
N ARG A 166 16.07 -6.30 5.63
CA ARG A 166 15.82 -7.09 4.41
C ARG A 166 14.30 -7.23 4.19
N PRO A 167 13.83 -7.61 2.98
CA PRO A 167 12.41 -7.84 2.70
C PRO A 167 11.90 -9.15 3.34
N SER A 168 11.96 -9.23 4.66
CA SER A 168 11.54 -10.36 5.48
C SER A 168 11.36 -9.91 6.94
N ASP A 169 10.32 -10.42 7.58
CA ASP A 169 9.98 -10.21 8.99
C ASP A 169 10.92 -10.93 9.97
N GLU A 170 11.68 -11.92 9.49
CA GLU A 170 12.75 -12.59 10.25
C GLU A 170 14.07 -11.79 10.25
N SER A 171 14.16 -10.72 9.46
CA SER A 171 15.38 -9.93 9.39
C SER A 171 15.47 -8.91 10.54
N PRO A 172 16.69 -8.42 10.85
CA PRO A 172 16.85 -7.41 11.91
C PRO A 172 15.94 -6.20 11.73
N LEU A 173 15.28 -5.80 12.82
CA LEU A 173 14.49 -4.58 12.93
C LEU A 173 15.43 -3.36 12.91
N VAL A 174 15.17 -2.44 12.00
CA VAL A 174 15.91 -1.18 11.84
C VAL A 174 15.24 -0.07 12.66
N ALA A 175 13.92 0.06 12.52
CA ALA A 175 13.14 1.11 13.18
C ALA A 175 11.64 0.73 13.23
N VAL A 176 10.86 1.54 13.93
CA VAL A 176 9.39 1.49 13.92
C VAL A 176 8.88 2.86 13.50
N ALA A 177 8.10 2.92 12.44
CA ALA A 177 7.40 4.12 12.00
C ALA A 177 6.02 4.19 12.65
N GLU A 178 5.64 5.36 13.16
CA GLU A 178 4.30 5.58 13.70
C GLU A 178 3.27 5.75 12.59
N ARG A 179 1.99 5.63 12.95
CA ARG A 179 0.87 6.07 12.11
C ARG A 179 1.14 7.46 11.56
N ASP A 180 0.71 7.67 10.32
CA ASP A 180 0.88 8.90 9.58
C ASP A 180 2.32 9.24 9.23
N ALA A 181 3.33 8.40 9.51
CA ALA A 181 4.69 8.65 9.01
C ALA A 181 4.72 8.68 7.47
N LEU A 182 5.42 9.66 6.89
CA LEU A 182 5.67 9.74 5.46
C LEU A 182 7.00 9.06 5.12
N MET A 183 6.94 8.16 4.14
CA MET A 183 8.06 7.35 3.69
C MET A 183 8.27 7.58 2.20
N GLU A 184 9.48 7.94 1.78
CA GLU A 184 9.83 7.92 0.37
C GLU A 184 9.89 6.46 -0.12
N LEU A 185 9.21 6.16 -1.22
CA LEU A 185 9.19 4.84 -1.84
C LEU A 185 10.34 4.75 -2.85
N GLN A 186 11.36 3.95 -2.52
CA GLN A 186 12.52 3.75 -3.38
C GLN A 186 12.28 2.62 -4.40
N SER A 187 11.69 1.52 -3.94
CA SER A 187 11.24 0.41 -4.80
C SER A 187 10.19 -0.40 -4.05
N CYS A 188 9.33 -1.11 -4.78
CA CYS A 188 8.39 -2.07 -4.20
C CYS A 188 8.08 -3.18 -5.21
N PRO A 189 8.97 -4.17 -5.37
CA PRO A 189 8.85 -5.22 -6.38
C PRO A 189 7.77 -6.27 -6.08
N THR A 190 7.53 -6.54 -4.79
CA THR A 190 6.58 -7.55 -4.31
C THR A 190 5.86 -7.02 -3.06
N GLN A 191 5.53 -7.86 -2.07
CA GLN A 191 4.90 -7.45 -0.82
C GLN A 191 5.80 -6.64 0.11
N TRP A 192 7.05 -6.38 -0.28
CA TRP A 192 8.01 -5.60 0.47
C TRP A 192 8.41 -4.34 -0.29
N CYS A 193 8.27 -3.19 0.36
CA CYS A 193 8.67 -1.91 -0.18
C CYS A 193 9.92 -1.40 0.51
N LYS A 194 10.92 -1.04 -0.27
CA LYS A 194 12.10 -0.32 0.21
C LYS A 194 11.74 1.15 0.42
N VAL A 195 11.91 1.60 1.65
CA VAL A 195 11.46 2.91 2.12
C VAL A 195 12.61 3.71 2.72
N ALA A 196 12.48 5.04 2.69
CA ALA A 196 13.41 5.95 3.34
C ALA A 196 12.70 7.12 4.04
N SER A 197 13.25 7.57 5.16
CA SER A 197 12.87 8.81 5.84
C SER A 197 14.06 9.33 6.66
N GLY A 198 14.60 10.49 6.30
CA GLY A 198 15.88 10.98 6.83
C GLY A 198 17.00 9.96 6.62
N ASP A 199 17.70 9.62 7.70
CA ASP A 199 18.77 8.61 7.70
C ASP A 199 18.27 7.16 7.78
N THR A 200 16.98 6.97 8.04
CA THR A 200 16.39 5.63 8.16
C THR A 200 16.09 5.06 6.77
N ARG A 201 16.59 3.87 6.50
CA ARG A 201 16.33 3.11 5.26
C ARG A 201 16.11 1.64 5.59
N GLY A 202 15.14 1.02 4.93
CA GLY A 202 14.87 -0.40 5.10
C GLY A 202 13.67 -0.87 4.29
N TRP A 203 13.09 -1.97 4.72
CA TRP A 203 11.99 -2.65 4.05
C TRP A 203 10.77 -2.68 4.96
N MET A 204 9.61 -2.31 4.43
CA MET A 204 8.34 -2.33 5.13
C MET A 204 7.35 -3.20 4.36
N SER A 205 6.43 -3.85 5.08
CA SER A 205 5.31 -4.56 4.43
C SER A 205 4.48 -3.57 3.60
N ARG A 206 4.14 -3.96 2.38
CA ARG A 206 3.24 -3.20 1.49
C ARG A 206 1.91 -2.90 2.14
N THR A 207 1.39 -3.82 2.94
CA THR A 207 0.07 -3.69 3.58
C THR A 207 -0.01 -2.56 4.60
N ALA A 208 1.13 -2.09 5.12
CA ALA A 208 1.19 -0.99 6.09
C ALA A 208 1.15 0.41 5.43
N LEU A 209 1.15 0.46 4.09
CA LEU A 209 1.41 1.66 3.31
C LEU A 209 0.22 2.05 2.42
N TRP A 210 -0.15 3.33 2.46
CA TRP A 210 -0.97 3.99 1.44
C TRP A 210 -0.08 4.79 0.50
N GLY A 211 -0.23 4.66 -0.82
CA GLY A 211 0.67 5.30 -1.80
C GLY A 211 1.09 4.39 -2.97
N LEU A 212 0.58 3.16 -2.99
CA LEU A 212 0.80 2.14 -4.00
C LEU A 212 -0.54 1.56 -4.43
N LEU A 213 -0.71 1.29 -5.73
CA LEU A 213 -1.87 0.54 -6.19
C LEU A 213 -1.71 -0.94 -5.84
N GLU A 214 -2.83 -1.64 -5.79
CA GLU A 214 -2.81 -3.09 -5.70
C GLU A 214 -2.06 -3.69 -6.89
N GLY A 215 -1.15 -4.64 -6.60
CA GLY A 215 -0.32 -5.28 -7.63
C GLY A 215 0.75 -4.38 -8.29
N GLU A 216 0.85 -3.09 -7.92
CA GLU A 216 1.82 -2.19 -8.53
C GLU A 216 3.26 -2.66 -8.31
N VAL A 217 4.10 -2.61 -9.35
CA VAL A 217 5.53 -2.88 -9.26
C VAL A 217 6.29 -1.57 -9.44
N LEU A 218 6.85 -1.06 -8.34
CA LEU A 218 7.75 0.09 -8.37
C LEU A 218 9.21 -0.43 -8.44
N LYS A 219 9.90 -0.11 -9.53
CA LYS A 219 11.28 -0.53 -9.76
C LYS A 219 12.27 0.32 -8.97
#